data_AF-A0A7V6H424-F1
#
_entry.id   AF-A0A7V6H424-F1
#
_cell.length_a   1.000
_cell.length_b   1.000
_cell.length_c   1.000
_cell.angle_alpha   90.00
_cell.angle_beta   90.00
_cell.angle_gamma   90.00
#
_symmetry.space_group_name_H-M   'P 1'
#
loop_
_entity.id
_entity.type
_entity.pdbx_description
1 polymer ?
#
loop_
_entity_poly.entity_id
_entity_poly.type
_entity_poly.pdbx_seq_one_letter_code
_entity_poly.pdbx_strand_id
1 'polypeptide(L)'
;MAKDKVKDPYRSLTKIMIVLLVFAVLFASGWFVLDQYNKGKLADAQAKVDAENEKLIADYEQKIAEQKQQLSQRQVVEVPTPKSEGWDILDMSAFPVDNGVSVTTTRLDALSGGLMLLNRWHGLPGDFVIAEPEIKSIMDHSNYTVPVSSRNVKLFPAATEALQSFIKYAKDEHNLEYYIIREGYRTMAQQTEYWNKEIQRHPNREGDGLIAAARRNVSYPGTSDYQSGFSFHVGIYSRNDSVINTTKFQESKQAELLNEEGWKFGIIYRFPAQGYPTADTVDKDYATGIDNTRLKMDAYRYVGIPHSTVMHIKGFCLEEYIDYLVEYPHIQVFNDGTLKHEIFRIPETGQDQTHSLPASAKEYSVSTDNMGGLVVALSY
;
A
#
# COMPACT_ATOMS: atom_id res chain seq x y z
N MET A 1 -38.76 42.36 103.51
CA MET A 1 -37.96 42.99 102.42
C MET A 1 -38.11 42.08 101.21
N ALA A 2 -38.50 42.47 99.99
CA ALA A 2 -38.82 43.75 99.38
C ALA A 2 -40.04 43.53 98.44
N LYS A 3 -40.89 44.54 98.24
CA LYS A 3 -42.06 44.43 97.34
C LYS A 3 -41.61 44.65 95.89
N ASP A 4 -41.57 43.57 95.12
CA ASP A 4 -41.30 43.58 93.69
C ASP A 4 -42.36 44.37 92.94
N LYS A 5 -41.92 45.39 92.18
CA LYS A 5 -42.75 46.04 91.18
C LYS A 5 -42.90 45.08 89.99
N VAL A 6 -44.06 44.43 89.94
CA VAL A 6 -44.50 43.60 88.82
C VAL A 6 -44.46 44.44 87.55
N LYS A 7 -43.51 44.18 86.65
CA LYS A 7 -43.50 44.75 85.30
C LYS A 7 -44.79 44.28 84.60
N ASP A 8 -45.59 45.22 84.12
CA ASP A 8 -46.77 44.91 83.28
C ASP A 8 -46.32 44.10 82.05
N PRO A 9 -46.65 42.81 81.98
CA PRO A 9 -46.15 41.91 80.95
C PRO A 9 -46.66 42.33 79.57
N TYR A 10 -47.85 42.93 79.47
CA TYR A 10 -48.45 43.35 78.19
C TYR A 10 -47.68 44.50 77.56
N ARG A 11 -47.24 45.49 78.34
CA ARG A 11 -46.45 46.62 77.83
C ARG A 11 -45.05 46.20 77.34
N SER A 12 -44.46 45.18 77.97
CA SER A 12 -43.23 44.57 77.49
C SER A 12 -43.47 43.75 76.21
N LEU A 13 -44.57 43.00 76.15
CA LEU A 13 -44.96 42.21 74.98
C LEU A 13 -45.24 43.10 73.77
N THR A 14 -45.96 44.22 73.94
CA THR A 14 -46.25 45.18 72.85
C THR A 14 -44.97 45.80 72.31
N LYS A 15 -44.00 46.15 73.18
CA LYS A 15 -42.69 46.65 72.72
C LYS A 15 -41.92 45.59 71.94
N ILE A 16 -41.92 44.34 72.41
CA ILE A 16 -41.29 43.22 71.69
C ILE A 16 -41.98 43.01 70.34
N MET A 17 -43.32 43.06 70.29
CA MET A 17 -44.09 42.89 69.05
C MET A 17 -43.84 44.01 68.04
N ILE A 18 -43.75 45.27 68.48
CA ILE A 18 -43.38 46.40 67.61
C ILE A 18 -41.97 46.21 67.07
N VAL A 19 -41.01 45.82 67.93
CA VAL A 19 -39.63 45.52 67.51
C VAL A 19 -39.61 44.38 66.49
N LEU A 20 -40.37 43.31 66.71
CA LEU A 20 -40.48 42.18 65.78
C LEU A 20 -41.13 42.59 64.45
N LEU A 21 -42.14 43.45 64.45
CA LEU A 21 -42.75 44.00 63.23
C LEU A 21 -41.75 44.86 62.44
N VAL A 22 -40.97 45.71 63.12
CA VAL A 22 -39.91 46.49 62.48
C VAL A 22 -38.85 45.56 61.88
N PHE A 23 -38.44 44.52 62.60
CA PHE A 23 -37.54 43.50 62.05
C PHE A 23 -38.15 42.75 60.87
N ALA A 24 -39.43 42.39 60.92
CA ALA A 24 -40.11 41.72 59.82
C ALA A 24 -40.15 42.57 58.55
N VAL A 25 -40.43 43.88 58.68
CA VAL A 25 -40.39 44.83 57.56
C VAL A 25 -38.96 45.00 57.05
N LEU A 26 -37.96 45.11 57.93
CA LEU A 26 -36.55 45.18 57.53
C LEU A 26 -36.11 43.91 56.79
N PHE A 27 -36.44 42.72 57.29
CA PHE A 27 -36.14 41.46 56.62
C PHE A 27 -36.87 41.31 55.28
N ALA A 28 -38.14 41.72 55.19
CA ALA A 28 -38.89 41.70 53.93
C ALA A 28 -38.28 42.67 52.89
N SER A 29 -37.88 43.87 53.33
CA SER A 29 -37.20 44.83 52.45
C SER A 29 -35.81 44.35 52.01
N GLY A 30 -35.03 43.76 52.91
CA GLY A 30 -33.74 43.15 52.61
C GLY A 30 -33.88 41.98 51.64
N TRP A 31 -34.90 41.13 51.82
CA TRP A 31 -35.22 40.03 50.91
C TRP A 31 -35.61 40.55 49.52
N PHE A 32 -36.46 41.59 49.42
CA PHE A 32 -36.85 42.17 48.14
C PHE A 32 -35.66 42.75 47.36
N VAL A 33 -34.75 43.45 48.05
CA VAL A 33 -33.52 43.97 47.42
C VAL A 33 -32.61 42.83 46.97
N LEU A 34 -32.46 41.78 47.78
CA LEU A 34 -31.65 40.62 47.42
C LEU A 34 -32.25 39.83 46.24
N ASP A 35 -33.57 39.68 46.18
CA ASP A 35 -34.30 39.04 45.08
C ASP A 35 -34.15 39.84 43.78
N GLN A 36 -34.32 41.16 43.82
CA GLN A 36 -34.07 42.07 42.68
C GLN A 36 -32.63 41.98 42.19
N TYR A 37 -31.66 42.00 43.11
CA TYR A 37 -30.24 41.89 42.77
C TYR A 37 -29.90 40.53 42.13
N ASN A 38 -30.43 39.43 42.68
CA ASN A 38 -30.22 38.10 42.14
C ASN A 38 -30.86 37.93 40.75
N LYS A 39 -32.06 38.47 40.54
CA LYS A 39 -32.74 38.49 39.23
C LYS A 39 -31.95 39.30 38.20
N GLY A 40 -31.44 40.47 38.57
CA GLY A 40 -30.58 41.29 37.70
C GLY A 40 -29.30 40.56 37.31
N LYS A 41 -28.62 39.94 38.28
CA LYS A 41 -27.40 39.16 38.03
C LYS A 41 -27.65 37.94 37.12
N LEU A 42 -28.81 37.30 37.26
CA LEU A 42 -29.20 36.15 36.42
C LEU A 42 -29.56 36.60 35.00
N ALA A 43 -30.22 37.75 34.85
CA ALA A 43 -30.48 38.37 33.55
C ALA A 43 -29.18 38.78 32.83
N ASP A 44 -28.22 39.37 33.55
CA ASP A 44 -26.91 39.73 33.00
C ASP A 44 -26.10 38.49 32.58
N ALA A 45 -26.17 37.41 33.38
CA ALA A 45 -25.53 36.14 33.05
C ALA A 45 -26.18 35.51 31.81
N GLN A 46 -27.51 35.54 31.72
CA GLN A 46 -28.23 35.04 30.55
C GLN A 46 -27.91 35.85 29.29
N ALA A 47 -27.89 37.18 29.38
CA ALA A 47 -27.54 38.05 28.25
C ALA A 47 -26.11 37.81 27.75
N LYS A 48 -25.16 37.48 28.65
CA LYS A 48 -23.79 37.08 28.25
C LYS A 48 -23.77 35.75 27.52
N VAL A 49 -24.51 34.75 28.01
CA VAL A 49 -24.64 33.44 27.36
C VAL A 49 -25.27 33.59 25.98
N ASP A 50 -26.33 34.40 25.86
CA ASP A 50 -27.01 34.64 24.59
C ASP A 50 -26.06 35.32 23.58
N ALA A 51 -25.29 36.33 24.02
CA ALA A 51 -24.30 36.99 23.18
C ALA A 51 -23.14 36.07 22.75
N GLU A 52 -22.71 35.14 23.61
CA GLU A 52 -21.71 34.11 23.24
C GLU A 52 -22.29 33.09 22.26
N ASN A 53 -23.54 32.66 22.46
CA ASN A 53 -24.23 31.75 21.55
C ASN A 53 -24.43 32.38 20.16
N GLU A 54 -24.79 33.66 20.08
CA GLU A 54 -24.89 34.39 18.81
C GLU A 54 -23.55 34.41 18.05
N LYS A 55 -22.43 34.61 18.76
CA LYS A 55 -21.09 34.53 18.15
C LYS A 55 -20.76 33.13 17.65
N LEU A 56 -21.10 32.09 18.41
CA LEU A 56 -20.88 30.70 18.02
C LEU A 56 -21.71 30.31 16.79
N ILE A 57 -22.96 30.78 16.72
CA ILE A 57 -23.83 30.57 15.55
C ILE A 57 -23.23 31.27 14.33
N ALA A 58 -22.80 32.53 14.46
CA ALA A 58 -22.18 33.26 13.36
C ALA A 58 -20.89 32.59 12.85
N ASP A 59 -20.03 32.11 13.76
CA ASP A 59 -18.80 31.38 13.40
C ASP A 59 -19.12 30.03 12.71
N TYR A 60 -20.16 29.33 13.17
CA TYR A 60 -20.63 28.10 12.53
C TYR A 60 -21.19 28.35 11.12
N GLU A 61 -22.01 29.38 10.96
CA GLU A 61 -22.56 29.77 9.66
C GLU A 61 -21.45 30.18 8.67
N GLN A 62 -20.45 30.91 9.14
CA GLN A 62 -19.27 31.26 8.35
C GLN A 62 -18.49 30.01 7.91
N LYS A 63 -18.22 29.06 8.82
CA LYS A 63 -17.55 27.79 8.50
C LYS A 63 -18.34 26.96 7.49
N ILE A 64 -19.68 26.92 7.59
CA ILE A 64 -20.53 26.26 6.59
C ILE A 64 -20.43 26.97 5.24
N ALA A 65 -20.46 28.31 5.22
CA ALA A 65 -20.36 29.08 3.99
C ALA A 65 -19.01 28.86 3.29
N GLU A 66 -17.92 28.88 4.06
CA GLU A 66 -16.56 28.56 3.59
C GLU A 66 -16.49 27.12 3.05
N GLN A 67 -17.07 26.15 3.76
CA GLN A 67 -17.13 24.75 3.31
C GLN A 67 -17.96 24.60 2.02
N LYS A 68 -19.11 25.27 1.92
CA LYS A 68 -19.93 25.27 0.69
C LYS A 68 -19.21 25.94 -0.46
N GLN A 69 -18.48 27.02 -0.22
CA GLN A 69 -17.70 27.70 -1.24
C GLN A 69 -16.56 26.81 -1.74
N GLN A 70 -15.85 26.12 -0.86
CA GLN A 70 -14.84 25.11 -1.22
C GLN A 70 -15.45 23.95 -2.02
N LEU A 71 -16.63 23.46 -1.65
CA LEU A 71 -17.34 22.42 -2.40
C LEU A 71 -17.79 22.90 -3.79
N SER A 72 -18.19 24.16 -3.92
CA SER A 72 -18.61 24.77 -5.20
C SER A 72 -17.46 25.14 -6.13
N GLN A 73 -16.24 25.26 -5.60
CA GLN A 73 -15.01 25.54 -6.35
C GLN A 73 -14.29 24.28 -6.82
N ARG A 74 -14.83 23.07 -6.56
CA ARG A 74 -14.33 21.85 -7.21
C ARG A 74 -14.50 22.04 -8.72
N GLN A 75 -13.39 22.27 -9.42
CA GLN A 75 -13.32 22.12 -10.86
C GLN A 75 -13.98 20.78 -11.21
N VAL A 76 -14.98 20.83 -12.08
CA VAL A 76 -15.51 19.61 -12.69
C VAL A 76 -14.38 19.06 -13.54
N VAL A 77 -13.63 18.10 -12.99
CA VAL A 77 -12.58 17.40 -13.72
C VAL A 77 -13.31 16.57 -14.78
N GLU A 78 -13.13 16.92 -16.05
CA GLU A 78 -13.67 16.12 -17.14
C GLU A 78 -12.98 14.76 -17.15
N VAL A 79 -13.77 13.69 -17.34
CA VAL A 79 -13.23 12.34 -17.46
C VAL A 79 -12.35 12.28 -18.71
N PRO A 80 -11.08 11.85 -18.59
CA PRO A 80 -10.21 11.76 -19.75
C PRO A 80 -10.74 10.76 -20.78
N THR A 81 -10.60 11.10 -22.07
CA THR A 81 -11.02 10.24 -23.18
C THR A 81 -9.85 9.35 -23.61
N PRO A 82 -10.04 8.02 -23.75
CA PRO A 82 -8.98 7.12 -24.19
C PRO A 82 -8.63 7.34 -25.66
N LYS A 83 -7.37 7.08 -26.04
CA LYS A 83 -6.96 6.99 -27.44
C LYS A 83 -7.75 5.91 -28.18
N SER A 84 -8.00 6.16 -29.47
CA SER A 84 -8.72 5.23 -30.35
C SER A 84 -7.89 4.03 -30.80
N GLU A 85 -6.56 4.15 -30.77
CA GLU A 85 -5.62 3.12 -31.26
C GLU A 85 -4.46 2.94 -30.26
N GLY A 86 -4.05 1.69 -30.08
CA GLY A 86 -2.96 1.29 -29.20
C GLY A 86 -3.29 1.34 -27.71
N TRP A 87 -2.27 1.15 -26.90
CA TRP A 87 -2.38 1.18 -25.45
C TRP A 87 -2.49 2.61 -24.91
N ASP A 88 -3.38 2.80 -23.95
CA ASP A 88 -3.51 4.05 -23.21
C ASP A 88 -3.76 3.78 -21.73
N ILE A 89 -3.16 4.61 -20.87
CA ILE A 89 -3.30 4.50 -19.41
C ILE A 89 -3.80 5.85 -18.92
N LEU A 90 -5.01 5.86 -18.39
CA LEU A 90 -5.66 7.06 -17.90
C LEU A 90 -5.59 7.10 -16.37
N ASP A 91 -5.22 8.25 -15.83
CA ASP A 91 -5.33 8.54 -14.41
C ASP A 91 -6.79 8.83 -14.06
N MET A 92 -7.33 8.00 -13.18
CA MET A 92 -8.70 8.05 -12.69
C MET A 92 -8.74 8.40 -11.19
N SER A 93 -7.64 8.87 -10.60
CA SER A 93 -7.51 9.16 -9.16
C SER A 93 -8.47 10.24 -8.66
N ALA A 94 -8.97 11.10 -9.54
CA ALA A 94 -10.02 12.08 -9.23
C ALA A 94 -11.44 11.47 -9.18
N PHE A 95 -11.60 10.22 -9.64
CA PHE A 95 -12.88 9.54 -9.77
C PHE A 95 -12.94 8.31 -8.86
N PRO A 96 -14.06 8.10 -8.15
CA PRO A 96 -14.22 6.90 -7.35
C PRO A 96 -14.28 5.66 -8.24
N VAL A 97 -13.78 4.54 -7.73
CA VAL A 97 -14.03 3.22 -8.31
C VAL A 97 -15.52 2.89 -8.15
N ASP A 98 -16.12 2.33 -9.19
CA ASP A 98 -17.54 1.95 -9.15
C ASP A 98 -17.79 0.88 -8.08
N ASN A 99 -18.77 1.15 -7.20
CA ASN A 99 -19.20 0.18 -6.20
C ASN A 99 -20.06 -0.91 -6.86
N GLY A 100 -19.86 -2.15 -6.44
CA GLY A 100 -20.63 -3.29 -6.93
C GLY A 100 -20.63 -4.44 -5.93
N VAL A 101 -19.75 -5.41 -6.14
CA VAL A 101 -19.67 -6.64 -5.35
C VAL A 101 -18.74 -6.42 -4.16
N SER A 102 -19.19 -6.78 -2.96
CA SER A 102 -18.36 -6.77 -1.76
C SER A 102 -17.47 -8.01 -1.73
N VAL A 103 -16.15 -7.82 -1.60
CA VAL A 103 -15.15 -8.89 -1.53
C VAL A 103 -14.33 -8.73 -0.26
N THR A 104 -13.98 -9.86 0.38
CA THR A 104 -13.03 -9.88 1.50
C THR A 104 -11.71 -10.45 1.01
N THR A 105 -10.67 -9.63 1.05
CA THR A 105 -9.29 -10.06 0.77
C THR A 105 -8.65 -10.48 2.08
N THR A 106 -8.15 -11.71 2.13
CA THR A 106 -7.40 -12.17 3.30
C THR A 106 -5.97 -11.63 3.27
N ARG A 107 -5.31 -11.60 4.44
CA ARG A 107 -3.89 -11.23 4.48
C ARG A 107 -3.01 -12.18 3.65
N LEU A 108 -3.37 -13.45 3.57
CA LEU A 108 -2.68 -14.43 2.74
C LEU A 108 -2.79 -14.09 1.24
N ASP A 109 -3.97 -13.70 0.77
CA ASP A 109 -4.19 -13.29 -0.63
C ASP A 109 -3.29 -12.08 -0.96
N ALA A 110 -3.25 -11.08 -0.07
CA ALA A 110 -2.42 -9.89 -0.26
C ALA A 110 -0.92 -10.24 -0.39
N LEU A 111 -0.41 -11.12 0.47
CA LEU A 111 1.00 -11.55 0.47
C LEU A 111 1.37 -12.43 -0.73
N SER A 112 0.39 -13.10 -1.35
CA SER A 112 0.60 -14.04 -2.46
C SER A 112 0.24 -13.47 -3.85
N GLY A 113 -0.04 -12.17 -3.94
CA GLY A 113 -0.50 -11.51 -5.16
C GLY A 113 0.57 -11.06 -6.17
N GLY A 114 1.87 -11.08 -5.82
CA GLY A 114 2.95 -10.83 -6.78
C GLY A 114 3.57 -9.43 -6.82
N LEU A 115 2.98 -8.40 -6.19
CA LEU A 115 3.49 -7.02 -6.20
C LEU A 115 4.33 -6.60 -4.99
N MET A 116 4.48 -7.47 -3.99
CA MET A 116 5.26 -7.16 -2.78
C MET A 116 6.67 -6.65 -3.15
N LEU A 117 6.94 -5.37 -2.87
CA LEU A 117 8.23 -4.76 -3.15
C LEU A 117 9.23 -5.16 -2.07
N LEU A 118 10.26 -5.91 -2.47
CA LEU A 118 11.42 -6.16 -1.63
C LEU A 118 12.64 -5.51 -2.27
N ASN A 119 13.29 -4.63 -1.51
CA ASN A 119 14.54 -3.99 -1.91
C ASN A 119 15.32 -3.53 -0.66
N ARG A 120 16.39 -2.75 -0.86
CA ARG A 120 17.26 -2.30 0.24
C ARG A 120 16.53 -1.55 1.36
N TRP A 121 15.38 -0.95 1.06
CA TRP A 121 14.64 -0.08 1.96
C TRP A 121 13.32 -0.71 2.47
N HIS A 122 12.79 -1.68 1.73
CA HIS A 122 11.55 -2.39 2.06
C HIS A 122 11.83 -3.87 2.30
N GLY A 123 11.78 -4.27 3.57
CA GLY A 123 12.06 -5.63 4.00
C GLY A 123 10.83 -6.54 3.93
N LEU A 124 11.07 -7.84 4.00
CA LEU A 124 10.04 -8.88 4.06
C LEU A 124 9.13 -8.65 5.27
N PRO A 125 7.79 -8.64 5.09
CA PRO A 125 6.85 -8.53 6.20
C PRO A 125 7.09 -9.63 7.23
N GLY A 126 7.03 -9.28 8.52
CA GLY A 126 7.27 -10.23 9.61
C GLY A 126 6.23 -11.36 9.67
N ASP A 127 5.05 -11.14 9.09
CA ASP A 127 3.97 -12.10 8.95
C ASP A 127 4.04 -12.93 7.66
N PHE A 128 5.05 -12.75 6.80
CA PHE A 128 5.18 -13.51 5.54
C PHE A 128 5.24 -15.03 5.73
N VAL A 129 5.60 -15.50 6.93
CA VAL A 129 5.55 -16.91 7.32
C VAL A 129 4.18 -17.56 7.07
N ILE A 130 3.07 -16.79 7.04
CA ILE A 130 1.75 -17.33 6.71
C ILE A 130 1.62 -17.72 5.23
N ALA A 131 2.38 -17.08 4.35
CA ALA A 131 2.35 -17.29 2.90
C ALA A 131 3.44 -18.28 2.42
N GLU A 132 4.51 -18.47 3.19
CA GLU A 132 5.58 -19.43 2.87
C GLU A 132 5.07 -20.87 2.54
N PRO A 133 4.05 -21.42 3.23
CA PRO A 133 3.53 -22.75 2.91
C PRO A 133 2.95 -22.86 1.49
N GLU A 134 2.50 -21.76 0.90
CA GLU A 134 1.93 -21.72 -0.45
C GLU A 134 3.00 -21.75 -1.55
N ILE A 135 4.27 -21.54 -1.20
CA ILE A 135 5.39 -21.62 -2.14
C ILE A 135 5.71 -23.10 -2.44
N LYS A 136 5.49 -23.52 -3.69
CA LYS A 136 5.61 -24.92 -4.12
C LYS A 136 6.78 -25.14 -5.06
N SER A 137 7.21 -26.40 -5.17
CA SER A 137 8.17 -26.85 -6.18
C SER A 137 7.63 -26.56 -7.58
N ILE A 138 8.39 -25.81 -8.38
CA ILE A 138 8.04 -25.50 -9.79
C ILE A 138 7.87 -26.80 -10.57
N MET A 139 8.77 -27.76 -10.36
CA MET A 139 8.77 -29.05 -11.06
C MET A 139 7.48 -29.84 -10.79
N ASP A 140 7.04 -29.88 -9.53
CA ASP A 140 5.85 -30.61 -9.13
C ASP A 140 4.58 -29.92 -9.58
N HIS A 141 4.49 -28.60 -9.36
CA HIS A 141 3.30 -27.80 -9.72
C HIS A 141 3.07 -27.79 -11.23
N SER A 142 4.14 -27.61 -12.01
CA SER A 142 4.05 -27.59 -13.48
C SER A 142 3.94 -28.98 -14.12
N ASN A 143 3.88 -30.07 -13.34
CA ASN A 143 3.96 -31.44 -13.84
C ASN A 143 5.12 -31.64 -14.83
N TYR A 144 6.33 -31.21 -14.42
CA TYR A 144 7.59 -31.30 -15.17
C TYR A 144 7.65 -30.52 -16.49
N THR A 145 6.68 -29.66 -16.79
CA THR A 145 6.67 -28.87 -18.04
C THR A 145 7.57 -27.63 -17.98
N VAL A 146 7.86 -27.12 -16.78
CA VAL A 146 8.85 -26.04 -16.57
C VAL A 146 10.17 -26.68 -16.11
N PRO A 147 11.24 -26.66 -16.94
CA PRO A 147 12.51 -27.26 -16.56
C PRO A 147 13.20 -26.46 -15.45
N VAL A 148 13.76 -27.17 -14.46
CA VAL A 148 14.45 -26.57 -13.32
C VAL A 148 15.79 -27.25 -13.06
N SER A 149 16.72 -26.53 -12.42
CA SER A 149 18.02 -27.08 -11.98
C SER A 149 17.88 -28.15 -10.89
N SER A 150 16.83 -28.08 -10.08
CA SER A 150 16.57 -28.98 -8.95
C SER A 150 15.11 -28.93 -8.54
N ARG A 151 14.61 -30.02 -7.93
CA ARG A 151 13.26 -30.08 -7.32
C ARG A 151 13.06 -29.06 -6.18
N ASN A 152 14.15 -28.53 -5.63
CA ASN A 152 14.10 -27.50 -4.59
C ASN A 152 13.92 -26.08 -5.12
N VAL A 153 13.85 -25.88 -6.44
CA VAL A 153 13.48 -24.59 -7.02
C VAL A 153 11.97 -24.40 -6.87
N LYS A 154 11.58 -23.37 -6.12
CA LYS A 154 10.19 -23.11 -5.73
C LYS A 154 9.75 -21.70 -6.08
N LEU A 155 8.46 -21.51 -6.34
CA LEU A 155 7.79 -20.23 -6.51
C LEU A 155 6.36 -20.33 -5.99
N PHE A 156 5.67 -19.20 -5.88
CA PHE A 156 4.22 -19.22 -5.80
C PHE A 156 3.61 -19.87 -7.07
N PRO A 157 2.47 -20.58 -6.94
CA PRO A 157 1.76 -21.21 -8.06
C PRO A 157 1.55 -20.29 -9.27
N ALA A 158 1.04 -19.07 -9.03
CA ALA A 158 0.77 -18.09 -10.10
C ALA A 158 2.00 -17.76 -10.95
N ALA A 159 3.18 -17.62 -10.32
CA ALA A 159 4.43 -17.39 -11.05
C ALA A 159 4.88 -18.64 -11.85
N THR A 160 4.61 -19.84 -11.33
CA THR A 160 4.89 -21.09 -12.05
C THR A 160 3.97 -21.26 -13.27
N GLU A 161 2.70 -20.91 -13.12
CA GLU A 161 1.71 -20.97 -14.21
C GLU A 161 2.01 -19.94 -15.31
N ALA A 162 2.44 -18.74 -14.92
CA ALA A 162 2.95 -17.73 -15.85
C ALA A 162 4.17 -18.23 -16.64
N LEU A 163 5.14 -18.85 -15.96
CA LEU A 163 6.30 -19.47 -16.59
C LEU A 163 5.92 -20.60 -17.53
N GLN A 164 4.98 -21.46 -17.13
CA GLN A 164 4.48 -22.56 -17.96
C GLN A 164 3.83 -22.02 -19.23
N SER A 165 3.03 -20.96 -19.10
CA SER A 165 2.34 -20.31 -20.22
C SER A 165 3.33 -19.65 -21.17
N PHE A 166 4.34 -18.93 -20.66
CA PHE A 166 5.40 -18.33 -21.46
C PHE A 166 6.24 -19.39 -22.18
N ILE A 167 6.68 -20.45 -21.51
CA ILE A 167 7.49 -21.51 -22.13
C ILE A 167 6.70 -22.25 -23.21
N LYS A 168 5.41 -22.51 -22.97
CA LYS A 168 4.52 -23.08 -23.98
C LYS A 168 4.39 -22.15 -25.19
N TYR A 169 4.17 -20.86 -24.97
CA TYR A 169 4.11 -19.85 -26.02
C TYR A 169 5.42 -19.78 -26.84
N ALA A 170 6.56 -19.72 -26.15
CA ALA A 170 7.88 -19.69 -26.78
C ALA A 170 8.11 -20.93 -27.67
N LYS A 171 7.66 -22.10 -27.22
CA LYS A 171 7.74 -23.34 -28.00
C LYS A 171 6.80 -23.32 -29.21
N ASP A 172 5.52 -23.04 -28.99
CA ASP A 172 4.49 -23.22 -30.01
C ASP A 172 4.54 -22.13 -31.09
N GLU A 173 4.80 -20.88 -30.70
CA GLU A 173 4.73 -19.73 -31.61
C GLU A 173 6.11 -19.31 -32.15
N HIS A 174 7.20 -19.62 -31.42
CA HIS A 174 8.55 -19.20 -31.78
C HIS A 174 9.53 -20.36 -31.97
N ASN A 175 9.11 -21.61 -31.74
CA ASN A 175 9.97 -22.79 -31.80
C ASN A 175 11.23 -22.67 -30.91
N LEU A 176 11.10 -21.99 -29.76
CA LEU A 176 12.16 -21.81 -28.78
C LEU A 176 11.96 -22.74 -27.58
N GLU A 177 12.91 -23.64 -27.38
CA GLU A 177 12.95 -24.59 -26.26
C GLU A 177 14.19 -24.33 -25.37
N TYR A 178 14.48 -25.25 -24.43
CA TYR A 178 15.69 -25.28 -23.59
C TYR A 178 15.82 -24.22 -22.50
N TYR A 179 14.72 -23.55 -22.13
CA TYR A 179 14.67 -22.77 -20.89
C TYR A 179 14.94 -23.66 -19.68
N ILE A 180 15.60 -23.10 -18.66
CA ILE A 180 15.77 -23.73 -17.37
C ILE A 180 15.76 -22.70 -16.26
N ILE A 181 14.95 -22.93 -15.23
CA ILE A 181 14.92 -22.09 -14.04
C ILE A 181 16.01 -22.57 -13.08
N ARG A 182 17.02 -21.74 -12.88
CA ARG A 182 18.22 -22.06 -12.09
C ARG A 182 17.99 -21.87 -10.60
N GLU A 183 17.19 -20.87 -10.23
CA GLU A 183 16.92 -20.47 -8.86
C GLU A 183 15.53 -19.81 -8.75
N GLY A 184 14.93 -19.88 -7.57
CA GLY A 184 13.65 -19.29 -7.23
C GLY A 184 13.66 -18.85 -5.76
N TYR A 185 12.59 -19.16 -5.03
CA TYR A 185 12.44 -18.80 -3.63
C TYR A 185 13.67 -19.11 -2.77
N ARG A 186 14.14 -18.11 -2.02
CA ARG A 186 15.15 -18.26 -0.96
C ARG A 186 14.50 -18.03 0.40
N THR A 187 14.74 -18.93 1.34
CA THR A 187 14.31 -18.72 2.73
C THR A 187 15.15 -17.63 3.41
N MET A 188 14.65 -17.10 4.52
CA MET A 188 15.41 -16.19 5.38
C MET A 188 16.75 -16.79 5.83
N ALA A 189 16.77 -18.09 6.14
CA ALA A 189 17.99 -18.80 6.55
C ALA A 189 19.02 -18.88 5.41
N GLN A 190 18.59 -19.20 4.19
CA GLN A 190 19.47 -19.25 3.02
C GLN A 190 20.07 -17.89 2.71
N GLN A 191 19.26 -16.82 2.72
CA GLN A 191 19.77 -15.47 2.48
C GLN A 191 20.74 -15.02 3.58
N THR A 192 20.49 -15.40 4.84
CA THR A 192 21.41 -15.16 5.97
C THR A 192 22.75 -15.88 5.78
N GLU A 193 22.73 -17.12 5.29
CA GLU A 193 23.94 -17.87 4.98
C GLU A 193 24.76 -17.17 3.88
N TYR A 194 24.11 -16.73 2.80
CA TYR A 194 24.77 -16.00 1.71
C TYR A 194 25.37 -14.68 2.20
N TRP A 195 24.64 -13.95 3.03
CA TRP A 195 25.11 -12.72 3.65
C TRP A 195 26.34 -12.97 4.53
N ASN A 196 26.31 -13.96 5.42
CA ASN A 196 27.43 -14.27 6.30
C ASN A 196 28.68 -14.71 5.52
N LYS A 197 28.52 -15.48 4.45
CA LYS A 197 29.61 -15.85 3.54
C LYS A 197 30.22 -14.63 2.86
N GLU A 198 29.39 -13.67 2.46
CA GLU A 198 29.88 -12.43 1.84
C GLU A 198 30.61 -11.55 2.86
N ILE A 199 30.09 -11.42 4.08
CA ILE A 199 30.75 -10.68 5.17
C ILE A 199 32.16 -11.21 5.44
N GLN A 200 32.34 -12.54 5.45
CA GLN A 200 33.66 -13.17 5.64
C GLN A 200 34.68 -12.86 4.53
N ARG A 201 34.24 -12.37 3.36
CA ARG A 201 35.13 -11.94 2.27
C ARG A 201 35.70 -10.53 2.48
N HIS A 202 35.23 -9.80 3.50
CA HIS A 202 35.70 -8.46 3.84
C HIS A 202 36.31 -8.41 5.26
N PRO A 203 37.32 -9.25 5.58
CA PRO A 203 37.83 -9.41 6.95
C PRO A 203 38.50 -8.15 7.52
N ASN A 204 38.84 -7.17 6.67
CA ASN A 204 39.49 -5.92 7.05
C ASN A 204 38.51 -4.73 7.13
N ARG A 205 37.19 -5.00 7.11
CA ARG A 205 36.15 -3.98 7.23
C ARG A 205 35.27 -4.29 8.44
N GLU A 206 34.80 -3.24 9.09
CA GLU A 206 33.88 -3.34 10.22
C GLU A 206 32.74 -2.30 10.08
N GLY A 207 31.71 -2.45 10.92
CA GLY A 207 30.57 -1.53 10.98
C GLY A 207 29.91 -1.27 9.63
N ASP A 208 29.48 -0.03 9.39
CA ASP A 208 28.77 0.37 8.17
C ASP A 208 29.58 0.14 6.89
N GLY A 209 30.92 0.25 6.97
CA GLY A 209 31.81 0.01 5.84
C GLY A 209 31.83 -1.46 5.37
N LEU A 210 31.68 -2.39 6.31
CA LEU A 210 31.53 -3.82 6.03
C LEU A 210 30.17 -4.11 5.39
N ILE A 211 29.09 -3.58 5.97
CA ILE A 211 27.73 -3.76 5.46
C ILE A 211 27.62 -3.19 4.03
N ALA A 212 28.16 -1.99 3.79
CA ALA A 212 28.15 -1.38 2.47
C ALA A 212 28.98 -2.17 1.44
N ALA A 213 30.05 -2.84 1.86
CA ALA A 213 30.85 -3.71 0.98
C ALA A 213 30.08 -4.96 0.58
N ALA A 214 29.51 -5.66 1.56
CA ALA A 214 28.76 -6.89 1.36
C ALA A 214 27.49 -6.66 0.51
N ARG A 215 26.78 -5.55 0.75
CA ARG A 215 25.57 -5.17 -0.01
C ARG A 215 25.81 -4.99 -1.51
N ARG A 216 27.05 -4.78 -1.95
CA ARG A 216 27.34 -4.72 -3.39
C ARG A 216 27.06 -6.06 -4.06
N ASN A 217 27.27 -7.18 -3.36
CA ASN A 217 27.20 -8.53 -3.93
C ASN A 217 25.97 -9.32 -3.47
N VAL A 218 25.50 -9.09 -2.25
CA VAL A 218 24.43 -9.89 -1.63
C VAL A 218 23.48 -8.96 -0.89
N SER A 219 22.17 -9.08 -1.16
CA SER A 219 21.15 -8.36 -0.39
C SER A 219 21.17 -8.76 1.09
N TYR A 220 20.88 -7.81 1.97
CA TYR A 220 20.73 -8.11 3.40
C TYR A 220 19.57 -9.11 3.60
N PRO A 221 19.62 -9.98 4.63
CA PRO A 221 18.53 -10.90 4.90
C PRO A 221 17.19 -10.17 5.11
N GLY A 222 16.17 -10.59 4.38
CA GLY A 222 14.85 -9.94 4.32
C GLY A 222 14.71 -8.91 3.20
N THR A 223 15.78 -8.57 2.48
CA THR A 223 15.75 -7.55 1.41
C THR A 223 16.12 -8.11 0.03
N SER A 224 16.16 -9.44 -0.12
CA SER A 224 16.37 -10.09 -1.42
C SER A 224 15.02 -10.33 -2.09
N ASP A 225 14.87 -9.91 -3.35
CA ASP A 225 13.64 -10.12 -4.11
C ASP A 225 13.26 -11.61 -4.21
N TYR A 226 14.24 -12.52 -4.27
CA TYR A 226 13.99 -13.98 -4.22
C TYR A 226 13.27 -14.46 -2.95
N GLN A 227 13.30 -13.70 -1.84
CA GLN A 227 12.52 -14.02 -0.64
C GLN A 227 11.04 -13.68 -0.80
N SER A 228 10.65 -13.00 -1.88
CA SER A 228 9.24 -12.76 -2.20
C SER A 228 8.52 -14.01 -2.70
N GLY A 229 9.25 -15.03 -3.17
CA GLY A 229 8.67 -16.20 -3.83
C GLY A 229 8.21 -15.96 -5.28
N PHE A 230 8.45 -14.78 -5.85
CA PHE A 230 8.05 -14.41 -7.22
C PHE A 230 9.21 -14.19 -8.19
N SER A 231 10.44 -14.06 -7.68
CA SER A 231 11.63 -13.84 -8.51
C SER A 231 12.35 -15.14 -8.78
N PHE A 232 12.91 -15.25 -9.98
CA PHE A 232 13.57 -16.45 -10.46
C PHE A 232 14.73 -16.11 -11.40
N HIS A 233 15.72 -16.99 -11.43
CA HIS A 233 16.88 -16.90 -12.31
C HIS A 233 16.65 -17.83 -13.52
N VAL A 234 16.64 -17.27 -14.72
CA VAL A 234 16.46 -18.03 -15.97
C VAL A 234 17.81 -18.28 -16.63
N GLY A 235 17.95 -19.45 -17.25
CA GLY A 235 19.04 -19.74 -18.17
C GLY A 235 18.58 -20.65 -19.30
N ILE A 236 19.55 -21.12 -20.09
CA ILE A 236 19.36 -22.16 -21.09
C ILE A 236 20.18 -23.41 -20.77
N TYR A 237 19.67 -24.58 -21.16
CA TYR A 237 20.35 -25.86 -21.01
C TYR A 237 19.81 -26.93 -21.95
N SER A 238 20.72 -27.67 -22.59
CA SER A 238 20.42 -28.87 -23.35
C SER A 238 21.41 -29.97 -22.99
N ARG A 239 20.92 -31.18 -22.70
CA ARG A 239 21.78 -32.34 -22.42
C ARG A 239 22.69 -32.67 -23.61
N ASN A 240 22.23 -32.39 -24.84
CA ASN A 240 22.85 -32.87 -26.06
C ASN A 240 23.49 -31.75 -26.89
N ASP A 241 23.44 -30.51 -26.43
CA ASP A 241 23.97 -29.35 -27.16
C ASP A 241 24.92 -28.52 -26.27
N SER A 242 26.22 -28.65 -26.55
CA SER A 242 27.26 -27.91 -25.84
C SER A 242 27.30 -26.42 -26.19
N VAL A 243 26.79 -26.01 -27.35
CA VAL A 243 26.70 -24.60 -27.74
C VAL A 243 25.66 -23.91 -26.87
N ILE A 244 24.49 -24.52 -26.68
CA ILE A 244 23.46 -24.02 -25.75
C ILE A 244 24.03 -23.88 -24.34
N ASN A 245 24.78 -24.87 -23.86
CA ASN A 245 25.30 -24.87 -22.49
C ASN A 245 26.41 -23.84 -22.23
N THR A 246 27.07 -23.34 -23.27
CA THR A 246 28.14 -22.33 -23.17
C THR A 246 27.68 -20.93 -23.56
N THR A 247 26.51 -20.81 -24.20
CA THR A 247 25.89 -19.52 -24.54
C THR A 247 25.40 -18.83 -23.27
N LYS A 248 25.76 -17.56 -23.08
CA LYS A 248 25.18 -16.76 -21.99
C LYS A 248 23.71 -16.51 -22.26
N PHE A 249 22.88 -16.52 -21.22
CA PHE A 249 21.43 -16.42 -21.40
C PHE A 249 21.03 -15.17 -22.20
N GLN A 250 21.52 -13.98 -21.85
CA GLN A 250 21.20 -12.73 -22.57
C GLN A 250 21.75 -12.64 -24.00
N GLU A 251 22.60 -13.58 -24.43
CA GLU A 251 23.08 -13.67 -25.82
C GLU A 251 22.23 -14.66 -26.65
N SER A 252 21.17 -15.24 -26.07
CA SER A 252 20.30 -16.25 -26.69
C SER A 252 18.96 -15.68 -27.18
N LYS A 253 18.34 -16.36 -28.16
CA LYS A 253 16.99 -16.03 -28.65
C LYS A 253 15.90 -16.19 -27.57
N GLN A 254 16.15 -17.07 -26.60
CA GLN A 254 15.29 -17.29 -25.45
C GLN A 254 15.20 -16.05 -24.55
N ALA A 255 16.32 -15.38 -24.31
CA ALA A 255 16.33 -14.14 -23.53
C ALA A 255 15.74 -12.98 -24.32
N GLU A 256 16.01 -12.87 -25.63
CA GLU A 256 15.38 -11.89 -26.52
C GLU A 256 13.85 -11.95 -26.41
N LEU A 257 13.25 -13.14 -26.60
CA LEU A 257 11.80 -13.32 -26.48
C LEU A 257 11.28 -13.00 -25.07
N LEU A 258 11.98 -13.45 -24.02
CA LEU A 258 11.53 -13.20 -22.65
C LEU A 258 11.58 -11.71 -22.28
N ASN A 259 12.59 -10.98 -22.75
CA ASN A 259 12.72 -9.54 -22.53
C ASN A 259 11.66 -8.75 -23.31
N GLU A 260 11.36 -9.15 -24.55
CA GLU A 260 10.40 -8.46 -25.42
C GLU A 260 8.95 -8.76 -25.05
N GLU A 261 8.65 -9.99 -24.66
CA GLU A 261 7.27 -10.49 -24.56
C GLU A 261 6.89 -11.09 -23.20
N GLY A 262 7.84 -11.25 -22.27
CA GLY A 262 7.55 -11.80 -20.94
C GLY A 262 6.46 -11.04 -20.19
N TRP A 263 6.34 -9.74 -20.45
CA TRP A 263 5.31 -8.88 -19.84
C TRP A 263 3.89 -9.33 -20.18
N LYS A 264 3.67 -9.99 -21.34
CA LYS A 264 2.37 -10.55 -21.73
C LYS A 264 1.91 -11.68 -20.81
N PHE A 265 2.81 -12.20 -19.96
CA PHE A 265 2.58 -13.29 -19.02
C PHE A 265 2.73 -12.86 -17.56
N GLY A 266 2.81 -11.55 -17.27
CA GLY A 266 3.03 -11.07 -15.91
C GLY A 266 4.50 -11.11 -15.47
N ILE A 267 5.45 -11.30 -16.39
CA ILE A 267 6.88 -11.44 -16.07
C ILE A 267 7.64 -10.19 -16.53
N ILE A 268 8.47 -9.65 -15.65
CA ILE A 268 9.36 -8.52 -15.96
C ILE A 268 10.81 -8.89 -15.71
N TYR A 269 11.72 -8.16 -16.34
CA TYR A 269 13.12 -8.15 -15.92
C TYR A 269 13.28 -7.30 -14.66
N ARG A 270 13.83 -7.87 -13.57
CA ARG A 270 13.70 -7.27 -12.22
C ARG A 270 14.65 -6.11 -11.95
N PHE A 271 15.87 -6.17 -12.48
CA PHE A 271 16.94 -5.20 -12.17
C PHE A 271 17.55 -4.58 -13.44
N PRO A 272 16.79 -3.80 -14.23
CA PRO A 272 17.33 -3.13 -15.41
C PRO A 272 18.47 -2.19 -15.00
N ALA A 273 19.58 -2.28 -15.73
CA ALA A 273 20.75 -1.43 -15.53
C ALA A 273 21.26 -0.95 -16.88
N GLN A 274 22.09 0.09 -16.92
CA GLN A 274 22.59 0.61 -18.20
C GLN A 274 23.19 -0.51 -19.07
N GLY A 275 22.60 -0.74 -20.24
CA GLY A 275 23.04 -1.77 -21.19
C GLY A 275 22.86 -3.22 -20.69
N TYR A 276 21.92 -3.47 -19.76
CA TYR A 276 21.56 -4.81 -19.30
C TYR A 276 20.09 -4.90 -18.85
N PRO A 277 19.28 -5.82 -19.40
CA PRO A 277 19.68 -7.03 -20.12
C PRO A 277 20.02 -6.79 -21.60
N THR A 278 19.55 -5.69 -22.20
CA THR A 278 19.79 -5.33 -23.59
C THR A 278 20.61 -4.03 -23.69
N ALA A 279 21.24 -3.78 -24.84
CA ALA A 279 22.12 -2.62 -25.03
C ALA A 279 21.41 -1.27 -24.87
N ASP A 280 20.11 -1.21 -25.17
CA ASP A 280 19.23 -0.05 -25.08
C ASP A 280 18.54 0.09 -23.71
N THR A 281 18.78 -0.84 -22.78
CA THR A 281 18.19 -0.75 -21.44
C THR A 281 18.65 0.53 -20.72
N VAL A 282 17.67 1.30 -20.26
CA VAL A 282 17.87 2.51 -19.45
C VAL A 282 18.18 2.12 -18.02
N ASP A 283 19.14 2.83 -17.41
CA ASP A 283 19.58 2.59 -16.04
C ASP A 283 18.45 2.76 -15.01
N LYS A 284 18.28 1.78 -14.14
CA LYS A 284 17.36 1.81 -12.99
C LYS A 284 18.06 1.47 -11.66
N ASP A 285 19.39 1.43 -11.64
CA ASP A 285 20.18 1.08 -10.45
C ASP A 285 19.89 2.06 -9.28
N TYR A 286 19.61 3.33 -9.60
CA TYR A 286 19.24 4.36 -8.63
C TYR A 286 17.95 4.02 -7.84
N ALA A 287 17.00 3.34 -8.49
CA ALA A 287 15.72 2.96 -7.90
C ALA A 287 15.79 1.56 -7.27
N THR A 288 16.36 0.58 -7.98
CA THR A 288 16.43 -0.80 -7.50
C THR A 288 17.44 -1.00 -6.36
N GLY A 289 18.46 -0.14 -6.30
CA GLY A 289 19.56 -0.25 -5.34
C GLY A 289 20.53 -1.40 -5.61
N ILE A 290 20.46 -2.01 -6.80
CA ILE A 290 21.31 -3.11 -7.26
C ILE A 290 22.16 -2.60 -8.43
N ASP A 291 23.49 -2.67 -8.31
CA ASP A 291 24.41 -2.39 -9.43
C ASP A 291 24.46 -3.60 -10.38
N ASN A 292 23.46 -3.68 -11.26
CA ASN A 292 23.35 -4.82 -12.16
C ASN A 292 24.20 -4.64 -13.43
N THR A 293 24.80 -3.46 -13.65
CA THR A 293 25.86 -3.29 -14.66
C THR A 293 27.06 -4.19 -14.37
N ARG A 294 27.35 -4.44 -13.08
CA ARG A 294 28.44 -5.28 -12.61
C ARG A 294 28.01 -6.72 -12.31
N LEU A 295 26.84 -6.91 -11.69
CA LEU A 295 26.38 -8.24 -11.26
C LEU A 295 25.88 -9.11 -12.42
N LYS A 296 25.32 -8.49 -13.48
CA LYS A 296 24.82 -9.17 -14.67
C LYS A 296 23.91 -10.36 -14.32
N MET A 297 22.91 -10.12 -13.49
CA MET A 297 21.97 -11.12 -13.00
C MET A 297 20.86 -11.40 -14.01
N ASP A 298 20.62 -12.65 -14.37
CA ASP A 298 19.47 -13.05 -15.22
C ASP A 298 18.20 -13.26 -14.39
N ALA A 299 17.88 -12.25 -13.59
CA ALA A 299 16.78 -12.26 -12.63
C ALA A 299 15.50 -11.64 -13.21
N TYR A 300 14.45 -12.44 -13.24
CA TYR A 300 13.11 -12.04 -13.64
C TYR A 300 12.17 -12.13 -12.44
N ARG A 301 11.04 -11.42 -12.54
CA ARG A 301 10.06 -11.29 -11.47
C ARG A 301 8.65 -11.42 -12.05
N TYR A 302 7.84 -12.28 -11.44
CA TYR A 302 6.40 -12.25 -11.67
C TYR A 302 5.76 -11.12 -10.87
N VAL A 303 4.99 -10.26 -11.56
CA VAL A 303 4.18 -9.18 -10.99
C VAL A 303 2.69 -9.33 -11.31
N GLY A 304 2.34 -10.27 -12.20
CA GLY A 304 0.97 -10.47 -12.66
C GLY A 304 0.53 -9.48 -13.75
N ILE A 305 -0.53 -9.87 -14.46
CA ILE A 305 -1.27 -8.99 -15.38
C ILE A 305 -2.40 -8.37 -14.56
N PRO A 306 -2.68 -7.07 -14.71
CA PRO A 306 -2.20 -6.12 -15.72
C PRO A 306 -0.92 -5.35 -15.38
N HIS A 307 -0.32 -5.60 -14.22
CA HIS A 307 0.81 -4.82 -13.71
C HIS A 307 2.00 -4.80 -14.67
N SER A 308 2.40 -5.97 -15.19
CA SER A 308 3.47 -6.09 -16.18
C SER A 308 3.20 -5.30 -17.46
N THR A 309 1.94 -5.21 -17.89
CA THR A 309 1.53 -4.43 -19.07
C THR A 309 1.79 -2.95 -18.85
N VAL A 310 1.38 -2.41 -17.71
CA VAL A 310 1.61 -0.99 -17.37
C VAL A 310 3.11 -0.71 -17.26
N MET A 311 3.85 -1.60 -16.61
CA MET A 311 5.31 -1.49 -16.46
C MET A 311 6.01 -1.50 -17.82
N HIS A 312 5.59 -2.36 -18.74
CA HIS A 312 6.14 -2.43 -20.09
C HIS A 312 5.87 -1.14 -20.88
N ILE A 313 4.62 -0.68 -20.92
CA ILE A 313 4.24 0.54 -21.65
C ILE A 313 4.99 1.78 -21.13
N LYS A 314 5.19 1.87 -19.82
CA LYS A 314 5.84 3.02 -19.17
C LYS A 314 7.36 2.88 -19.05
N GLY A 315 7.93 1.70 -19.30
CA GLY A 315 9.35 1.42 -19.09
C GLY A 315 9.77 1.50 -17.61
N PHE A 316 8.91 1.01 -16.71
CA PHE A 316 9.13 1.04 -15.26
C PHE A 316 9.81 -0.23 -14.73
N CYS A 317 10.72 -0.06 -13.78
CA CYS A 317 11.05 -1.10 -12.82
C CYS A 317 9.97 -1.22 -11.73
N LEU A 318 10.03 -2.24 -10.87
CA LEU A 318 9.00 -2.47 -9.85
C LEU A 318 8.87 -1.28 -8.89
N GLU A 319 9.99 -0.70 -8.46
CA GLU A 319 10.02 0.49 -7.60
C GLU A 319 9.25 1.67 -8.21
N GLU A 320 9.59 2.05 -9.45
CA GLU A 320 8.91 3.15 -10.14
C GLU A 320 7.43 2.85 -10.36
N TYR A 321 7.05 1.59 -10.57
CA TYR A 321 5.66 1.22 -10.72
C TYR A 321 4.86 1.36 -9.43
N ILE A 322 5.43 0.96 -8.29
CA ILE A 322 4.78 1.16 -6.99
C ILE A 322 4.69 2.66 -6.66
N ASP A 323 5.76 3.44 -6.89
CA ASP A 323 5.73 4.90 -6.73
C ASP A 323 4.64 5.55 -7.61
N TYR A 324 4.51 5.09 -8.86
CA TYR A 324 3.45 5.52 -9.77
C TYR A 324 2.05 5.21 -9.23
N LEU A 325 1.82 4.03 -8.64
CA LEU A 325 0.53 3.71 -8.02
C LEU A 325 0.28 4.43 -6.68
N VAL A 326 1.33 4.91 -6.01
CA VAL A 326 1.20 5.79 -4.84
C VAL A 326 0.74 7.18 -5.27
N GLU A 327 1.31 7.72 -6.36
CA GLU A 327 0.95 9.02 -6.91
C GLU A 327 -0.41 8.99 -7.63
N TYR A 328 -0.69 7.93 -8.38
CA TYR A 328 -1.89 7.71 -9.17
C TYR A 328 -2.63 6.45 -8.68
N PRO A 329 -3.32 6.51 -7.52
CA PRO A 329 -3.93 5.35 -6.88
C PRO A 329 -5.12 4.75 -7.63
N HIS A 330 -5.55 5.31 -8.74
CA HIS A 330 -6.58 4.71 -9.58
C HIS A 330 -6.27 4.98 -11.04
N ILE A 331 -6.09 3.91 -11.83
CA ILE A 331 -5.82 3.98 -13.26
C ILE A 331 -6.69 3.01 -14.05
N GLN A 332 -7.01 3.39 -15.28
CA GLN A 332 -7.66 2.52 -16.24
C GLN A 332 -6.76 2.31 -17.45
N VAL A 333 -6.69 1.07 -17.93
CA VAL A 333 -5.81 0.64 -19.02
C VAL A 333 -6.69 0.22 -20.21
N PHE A 334 -6.54 0.95 -21.30
CA PHE A 334 -7.25 0.76 -22.55
C PHE A 334 -6.33 0.17 -23.62
N ASN A 335 -6.91 -0.60 -24.53
CA ASN A 335 -6.28 -0.97 -25.79
C ASN A 335 -7.28 -0.78 -26.92
N ASP A 336 -6.92 0.00 -27.94
CA ASP A 336 -7.76 0.37 -29.08
C ASP A 336 -9.13 0.94 -28.63
N GLY A 337 -9.08 1.90 -27.71
CA GLY A 337 -10.27 2.54 -27.12
C GLY A 337 -11.13 1.65 -26.22
N THR A 338 -10.77 0.38 -26.02
CA THR A 338 -11.53 -0.56 -25.20
C THR A 338 -10.88 -0.72 -23.84
N LEU A 339 -11.64 -0.54 -22.75
CA LEU A 339 -11.17 -0.80 -21.39
C LEU A 339 -10.82 -2.28 -21.25
N LYS A 340 -9.57 -2.57 -20.86
CA LYS A 340 -9.08 -3.92 -20.61
C LYS A 340 -8.91 -4.19 -19.14
N HIS A 341 -8.37 -3.20 -18.42
CA HIS A 341 -8.04 -3.35 -17.01
C HIS A 341 -8.28 -2.07 -16.24
N GLU A 342 -8.51 -2.22 -14.94
CA GLU A 342 -8.57 -1.13 -13.98
C GLU A 342 -7.75 -1.54 -12.77
N ILE A 343 -6.93 -0.63 -12.28
CA ILE A 343 -6.03 -0.88 -11.16
C ILE A 343 -6.24 0.24 -10.17
N PHE A 344 -6.48 -0.12 -8.92
CA PHE A 344 -6.59 0.86 -7.85
C PHE A 344 -5.89 0.40 -6.58
N ARG A 345 -5.41 1.37 -5.82
CA ARG A 345 -4.65 1.20 -4.60
C ARG A 345 -5.47 1.73 -3.44
N ILE A 346 -5.77 0.87 -2.48
CA ILE A 346 -6.40 1.23 -1.21
C ILE A 346 -5.43 1.09 -0.05
N PRO A 347 -5.60 1.81 1.07
CA PRO A 347 -4.79 1.58 2.26
C PRO A 347 -4.86 0.12 2.72
N GLU A 348 -3.70 -0.49 3.01
CA GLU A 348 -3.64 -1.83 3.57
C GLU A 348 -3.70 -1.79 5.10
N THR A 349 -4.48 -2.68 5.70
CA THR A 349 -4.62 -2.78 7.16
C THR A 349 -3.72 -3.85 7.80
N GLY A 350 -3.04 -4.67 6.98
CA GLY A 350 -2.22 -5.80 7.43
C GLY A 350 -3.05 -6.97 7.98
N GLN A 351 -4.36 -6.96 7.78
CA GLN A 351 -5.33 -7.99 8.19
C GLN A 351 -6.34 -8.21 7.06
N ASP A 352 -7.26 -9.15 7.26
CA ASP A 352 -8.38 -9.36 6.34
C ASP A 352 -9.21 -8.08 6.22
N GLN A 353 -9.48 -7.66 4.99
CA GLN A 353 -10.18 -6.41 4.73
C GLN A 353 -11.22 -6.54 3.61
N THR A 354 -12.37 -5.91 3.82
CA THR A 354 -13.47 -5.89 2.86
C THR A 354 -13.44 -4.62 2.04
N HIS A 355 -13.62 -4.75 0.73
CA HIS A 355 -13.71 -3.64 -0.23
C HIS A 355 -14.72 -3.96 -1.35
N SER A 356 -15.07 -2.96 -2.15
CA SER A 356 -16.05 -3.11 -3.23
C SER A 356 -15.35 -3.12 -4.58
N LEU A 357 -15.78 -4.03 -5.44
CA LEU A 357 -15.35 -4.14 -6.83
C LEU A 357 -16.50 -3.78 -7.77
N PRO A 358 -16.21 -3.19 -8.95
CA PRO A 358 -17.19 -3.01 -10.01
C PRO A 358 -17.83 -4.35 -10.40
N ALA A 359 -19.17 -4.38 -10.52
CA ALA A 359 -19.90 -5.60 -10.88
C ALA A 359 -19.63 -6.07 -12.33
N SER A 360 -19.04 -5.20 -13.16
CA SER A 360 -18.62 -5.47 -14.53
C SER A 360 -17.28 -6.21 -14.62
N ALA A 361 -16.50 -6.29 -13.53
CA ALA A 361 -15.21 -6.99 -13.53
C ALA A 361 -15.42 -8.50 -13.69
N LYS A 362 -14.67 -9.12 -14.63
CA LYS A 362 -14.73 -10.57 -14.86
C LYS A 362 -13.85 -11.34 -13.90
N GLU A 363 -12.65 -10.82 -13.69
CA GLU A 363 -11.62 -11.39 -12.84
C GLU A 363 -10.93 -10.27 -12.07
N TYR A 364 -10.40 -10.61 -10.90
CA TYR A 364 -9.61 -9.69 -10.11
C TYR A 364 -8.43 -10.39 -9.45
N SER A 365 -7.39 -9.61 -9.17
CA SER A 365 -6.24 -9.99 -8.36
C SER A 365 -5.96 -8.91 -7.33
N VAL A 366 -5.31 -9.30 -6.24
CA VAL A 366 -4.98 -8.41 -5.12
C VAL A 366 -3.58 -8.70 -4.64
N SER A 367 -2.82 -7.66 -4.28
CA SER A 367 -1.49 -7.83 -3.72
C SER A 367 -1.11 -6.66 -2.81
N THR A 368 -0.38 -6.94 -1.74
CA THR A 368 0.34 -5.90 -0.99
C THR A 368 1.44 -5.31 -1.87
N ASP A 369 1.60 -3.99 -1.83
CA ASP A 369 2.76 -3.31 -2.42
C ASP A 369 3.98 -3.27 -1.48
N ASN A 370 3.81 -3.68 -0.21
CA ASN A 370 4.80 -3.53 0.87
C ASN A 370 5.20 -2.07 1.19
N MET A 371 4.38 -1.11 0.77
CA MET A 371 4.48 0.33 0.99
C MET A 371 3.17 0.90 1.59
N GLY A 372 2.39 0.04 2.26
CA GLY A 372 1.16 0.40 2.97
C GLY A 372 -0.11 0.41 2.11
N GLY A 373 -0.06 -0.15 0.91
CA GLY A 373 -1.18 -0.25 -0.02
C GLY A 373 -1.53 -1.69 -0.37
N LEU A 374 -2.83 -1.93 -0.52
CA LEU A 374 -3.35 -3.09 -1.22
C LEU A 374 -3.70 -2.65 -2.63
N VAL A 375 -3.00 -3.22 -3.61
CA VAL A 375 -3.26 -3.01 -5.02
C VAL A 375 -4.28 -4.04 -5.48
N VAL A 376 -5.38 -3.56 -6.06
CA VAL A 376 -6.44 -4.38 -6.66
C VAL A 376 -6.39 -4.15 -8.15
N ALA A 377 -6.37 -5.24 -8.92
CA ALA A 377 -6.37 -5.22 -10.36
C ALA A 377 -7.57 -5.98 -10.91
N LEU A 378 -8.24 -5.41 -11.90
CA LEU A 378 -9.44 -5.93 -12.53
C LEU A 378 -9.19 -6.18 -14.01
N SER A 379 -9.88 -7.18 -14.56
CA SER A 379 -9.92 -7.46 -16.01
C SER A 379 -11.36 -7.46 -16.52
N TYR A 380 -11.56 -6.88 -17.71
CA TYR A 380 -12.86 -6.63 -18.32
C TYR A 380 -13.16 -7.41 -19.61
#